data_AF-A0A966HT89-F1
#
_entry.id   AF-A0A966HT89-F1
#
_cell.length_a   1.000
_cell.length_b   1.000
_cell.length_c   1.000
_cell.angle_alpha   90.00
_cell.angle_beta   90.00
_cell.angle_gamma   90.00
#
_symmetry.space_group_name_H-M   'P 1'
#
loop_
_entity.id
_entity.type
_entity.pdbx_description
1 polymer ?
#
loop_
_entity_poly.entity_id
_entity_poly.type
_entity_poly.pdbx_seq_one_letter_code
_entity_poly.pdbx_strand_id
1 'polypeptide(L)'
;MLTFFIGALSGFCLALPVGAIALMCINKTLQFGIRSGLAVGLGAALADAFYALIAIYSLSTISNIFLQNQELLRIIGGLCLIFISIRMLFSGPIVIKNKKVVYRKWPRDI
;
A
#
# COMPACT_ATOMS: atom_id res chain seq x y z
N MET A 1 6.41 18.84 -23.05
CA MET A 1 5.00 19.10 -22.68
C MET A 1 4.26 17.80 -22.34
N LEU A 2 4.19 16.81 -23.24
CA LEU A 2 3.43 15.56 -22.99
C LEU A 2 3.95 14.74 -21.78
N THR A 3 5.28 14.65 -21.60
CA THR A 3 5.90 13.89 -20.50
C THR A 3 5.56 14.44 -19.12
N PHE A 4 5.36 15.75 -19.00
CA PHE A 4 4.97 16.39 -17.74
C PHE A 4 3.54 15.99 -17.34
N PHE A 5 2.63 15.92 -18.31
CA PHE A 5 1.26 15.45 -18.09
C PHE A 5 1.21 13.97 -17.71
N ILE A 6 1.95 13.10 -18.41
CA ILE A 6 2.00 11.67 -18.06
C ILE A 6 2.56 11.46 -16.65
N GLY A 7 3.64 12.18 -16.29
CA GLY A 7 4.25 12.08 -14.96
C GLY A 7 3.33 12.58 -13.85
N ALA A 8 2.62 13.69 -14.09
CA ALA A 8 1.63 14.20 -13.14
C ALA A 8 0.46 13.23 -12.95
N LEU A 9 -0.05 12.64 -14.04
CA LEU A 9 -1.18 11.73 -13.99
C LEU A 9 -0.82 10.39 -13.33
N SER A 10 0.36 9.83 -13.62
CA SER A 10 0.82 8.58 -13.02
C SER A 10 1.09 8.74 -11.53
N GLY A 11 1.68 9.87 -11.11
CA GLY A 11 1.87 10.20 -9.70
C GLY A 11 0.54 10.35 -8.96
N PHE A 12 -0.45 11.00 -9.57
CA PHE A 12 -1.79 11.12 -8.99
C PHE A 12 -2.47 9.75 -8.83
N CYS A 13 -2.39 8.88 -9.84
CA CYS A 13 -2.94 7.53 -9.77
C CYS A 13 -2.29 6.66 -8.68
N LEU A 14 -0.98 6.79 -8.46
CA LEU A 14 -0.28 6.07 -7.38
C LEU A 14 -0.64 6.59 -5.99
N ALA A 15 -0.95 7.89 -5.87
CA ALA A 15 -1.28 8.51 -4.60
C ALA A 15 -2.69 8.21 -4.11
N LEU A 16 -3.62 7.85 -5.00
CA LEU A 16 -5.01 7.49 -4.65
C LEU A 16 -5.02 6.11 -3.96
N PRO A 17 -5.09 6.04 -2.62
CA PRO A 17 -5.06 4.78 -1.92
C PRO A 17 -6.48 4.20 -2.00
N VAL A 18 -6.77 3.41 -3.04
CA VAL A 18 -8.10 2.82 -3.27
C VAL A 18 -8.28 1.45 -2.60
N GLY A 19 -7.34 1.05 -1.72
CA GLY A 19 -7.24 -0.30 -1.17
C GLY A 19 -7.57 -0.46 0.31
N ALA A 20 -7.15 -1.61 0.85
CA ALA A 20 -7.36 -2.01 2.26
C ALA A 20 -6.78 -1.01 3.28
N ILE A 21 -5.70 -0.31 2.95
CA ILE A 21 -5.07 0.71 3.81
C ILE A 21 -6.00 1.90 4.06
N ALA A 22 -6.72 2.37 3.02
CA ALA A 22 -7.68 3.46 3.17
C ALA A 22 -8.86 3.04 4.06
N LEU A 23 -9.41 1.85 3.85
CA LEU A 23 -10.44 1.26 4.70
C LEU A 23 -9.96 1.11 6.15
N MET A 24 -8.71 0.72 6.39
CA MET A 24 -8.13 0.65 7.73
C MET A 24 -8.05 2.03 8.38
N CYS A 25 -7.62 3.05 7.65
CA CYS A 25 -7.52 4.42 8.17
C CYS A 25 -8.91 4.98 8.54
N ILE A 26 -9.91 4.77 7.68
CA ILE A 26 -11.31 5.16 7.94
C ILE A 26 -11.85 4.42 9.18
N ASN A 27 -11.69 3.10 9.23
CA ASN A 27 -12.18 2.31 10.38
C ASN A 27 -11.51 2.72 11.69
N LYS A 28 -10.19 2.97 11.69
CA LYS A 28 -9.47 3.43 12.88
C LYS A 28 -9.91 4.82 13.32
N THR A 29 -10.16 5.72 12.37
CA THR A 29 -10.67 7.08 12.65
C THR A 29 -12.07 7.02 13.26
N LEU A 30 -12.97 6.20 12.70
CA LEU A 30 -14.33 6.03 13.23
C LEU A 30 -14.36 5.37 14.61
N GLN A 31 -13.44 4.43 14.88
CA GLN A 31 -13.43 3.69 16.14
C GLN A 31 -12.72 4.42 17.28
N PHE A 32 -11.67 5.20 16.98
CA PHE A 32 -10.77 5.78 17.99
C PHE A 32 -10.56 7.31 17.84
N GLY A 33 -11.29 7.97 16.94
CA GLY A 33 -11.20 9.41 16.69
C GLY A 33 -10.07 9.84 15.74
N ILE A 34 -10.00 11.15 15.45
CA ILE A 34 -9.10 11.74 14.45
C ILE A 34 -7.61 11.54 14.77
N ARG A 35 -7.22 11.61 16.05
CA ARG A 35 -5.79 11.48 16.44
C ARG A 35 -5.23 10.09 16.12
N SER A 36 -6.04 9.05 16.35
CA SER A 36 -5.68 7.67 16.01
C SER A 36 -5.63 7.46 14.49
N GLY A 37 -6.56 8.05 13.75
CA GLY A 37 -6.55 8.08 12.28
C GLY A 37 -5.27 8.72 11.71
N LEU A 38 -4.90 9.90 12.22
CA LEU A 38 -3.69 10.61 11.82
C LEU A 38 -2.42 9.80 12.10
N ALA A 39 -2.32 9.15 13.27
CA ALA A 39 -1.16 8.32 13.60
C ALA A 39 -1.01 7.12 12.63
N VAL A 40 -2.13 6.48 12.26
CA VAL A 40 -2.13 5.36 11.29
C VAL A 40 -1.80 5.85 9.88
N GLY A 41 -2.35 6.98 9.45
CA GLY A 41 -2.06 7.59 8.16
C GLY A 41 -0.60 8.03 8.01
N LEU A 42 -0.05 8.67 9.05
CA LEU A 42 1.37 9.05 9.10
C LEU A 42 2.27 7.81 9.06
N GLY A 43 1.93 6.75 9.80
CA GLY A 43 2.69 5.50 9.77
C GLY A 43 2.69 4.84 8.39
N ALA A 44 1.55 4.83 7.70
CA ALA A 44 1.45 4.31 6.34
C ALA A 44 2.30 5.13 5.35
N ALA A 45 2.18 6.47 5.38
CA ALA A 45 2.98 7.35 4.53
C ALA A 45 4.48 7.23 4.80
N LEU A 46 4.88 7.08 6.06
CA LEU A 46 6.29 6.88 6.43
C LEU A 46 6.80 5.55 5.88
N ALA A 47 6.02 4.48 5.99
CA ALA A 47 6.38 3.17 5.46
C ALA A 47 6.56 3.21 3.93
N ASP A 48 5.65 3.88 3.21
CA ASP A 48 5.76 4.05 1.75
C ASP A 48 7.00 4.89 1.37
N ALA A 49 7.30 5.94 2.14
CA ALA A 49 8.48 6.77 1.93
C ALA A 49 9.78 5.98 2.16
N PHE A 50 9.86 5.19 3.23
CA PHE A 50 11.01 4.31 3.49
C PHE A 50 11.18 3.27 2.37
N TYR A 51 10.08 2.65 1.93
CA TYR A 51 10.12 1.69 0.84
C TYR A 51 10.61 2.32 -0.47
N ALA A 52 10.10 3.51 -0.81
CA ALA A 52 10.54 4.26 -1.99
C ALA A 52 12.03 4.64 -1.91
N LEU A 53 12.51 5.10 -0.74
CA LEU A 53 13.93 5.39 -0.53
C LEU A 53 14.81 4.17 -0.75
N ILE A 54 14.43 3.02 -0.17
CA ILE A 54 15.16 1.76 -0.34
C ILE A 54 15.15 1.33 -1.81
N ALA A 55 14.02 1.46 -2.50
CA ALA A 55 13.89 1.10 -3.92
C ALA A 55 14.81 1.97 -4.81
N ILE A 56 14.83 3.28 -4.59
CA ILE A 56 15.68 4.21 -5.35
C ILE A 56 17.15 3.95 -5.07
N TYR A 57 17.52 3.75 -3.79
CA TYR A 57 18.89 3.45 -3.40
C TYR A 57 19.38 2.13 -4.02
N SER A 58 18.56 1.08 -3.91
CA SER A 58 18.83 -0.22 -4.52
C SER A 58 19.06 -0.12 -6.03
N LEU A 59 18.21 0.63 -6.73
CA LEU A 59 18.36 0.82 -8.18
C LEU A 59 19.69 1.50 -8.55
N SER A 60 20.13 2.49 -7.76
CA SER A 60 21.40 3.19 -7.99
C SER A 60 22.62 2.30 -7.75
N THR A 61 22.57 1.39 -6.78
CA THR A 61 23.70 0.50 -6.45
C THR A 61 23.76 -0.74 -7.34
N ILE A 62 22.60 -1.29 -7.74
CA ILE A 62 22.50 -2.56 -8.47
C ILE A 62 22.37 -2.39 -10.00
N SER A 63 22.33 -1.16 -10.54
CA SER A 63 22.02 -0.90 -11.95
C SER A 63 22.81 -1.75 -12.97
N ASN A 64 24.12 -1.96 -12.74
CA ASN A 64 24.98 -2.75 -13.61
C ASN A 64 24.61 -4.25 -13.62
N ILE A 65 24.21 -4.80 -12.47
CA ILE A 65 23.80 -6.22 -12.33
C ILE A 65 22.39 -6.43 -12.90
N PHE A 66 21.55 -5.39 -12.84
CA PHE A 66 20.18 -5.41 -13.34
C PHE A 66 20.10 -5.57 -14.86
N LEU A 67 21.00 -4.90 -15.61
CA LEU A 67 21.03 -4.96 -17.08
C LEU A 67 21.47 -6.33 -17.62
N GLN A 68 22.36 -7.02 -16.91
CA GLN A 68 22.86 -8.33 -17.35
C GLN A 68 21.88 -9.49 -17.04
N ASN A 69 21.04 -9.36 -16.01
CA ASN A 69 20.15 -10.42 -15.54
C ASN A 69 18.65 -10.06 -15.60
N GLN A 70 18.27 -9.09 -16.44
CA GLN A 70 16.89 -8.57 -16.52
C GLN A 70 15.85 -9.66 -16.77
N GLU A 71 16.16 -10.64 -17.63
CA GLU A 71 15.29 -11.78 -17.94
C GLU A 71 15.02 -12.65 -16.70
N LEU A 72 16.05 -12.95 -15.91
CA LEU A 72 15.93 -13.72 -14.67
C LEU A 72 15.08 -12.98 -13.62
N LEU A 73 15.31 -11.67 -13.44
CA LEU A 73 14.50 -10.87 -12.53
C LEU A 73 13.03 -10.79 -12.96
N ARG A 74 12.74 -10.70 -14.27
CA ARG A 74 11.36 -10.68 -14.78
C ARG A 74 10.64 -11.99 -14.49
N ILE A 75 11.31 -13.12 -14.68
CA ILE A 75 10.76 -14.44 -14.39
C ILE A 75 10.51 -14.61 -12.88
N ILE A 76 11.49 -14.27 -12.04
CA ILE A 76 11.36 -14.39 -10.57
C ILE A 76 10.23 -13.48 -10.05
N GLY A 77 10.16 -12.23 -10.52
CA GLY A 77 9.11 -11.29 -10.14
C GLY A 77 7.72 -11.77 -10.56
N GLY A 78 7.56 -12.26 -11.79
CA GLY A 78 6.32 -12.85 -12.28
C GLY A 78 5.90 -14.08 -11.47
N LEU A 79 6.86 -14.97 -11.16
CA LEU A 79 6.60 -16.17 -10.36
C LEU A 79 6.16 -15.84 -8.93
N CYS A 80 6.76 -14.82 -8.33
CA CYS A 80 6.37 -14.32 -7.00
C CYS A 80 4.94 -13.76 -7.00
N LEU A 81 4.57 -13.00 -8.05
CA LEU A 81 3.20 -12.48 -8.20
C LEU A 81 2.18 -13.60 -8.39
N ILE A 82 2.49 -14.61 -9.22
CA ILE A 82 1.63 -15.79 -9.41
C ILE A 82 1.46 -16.53 -8.09
N PHE A 83 2.56 -16.72 -7.33
CA PHE A 83 2.51 -17.38 -6.03
C PHE A 83 1.60 -16.65 -5.04
N ILE A 84 1.74 -15.33 -4.92
CA ILE A 84 0.88 -14.48 -4.06
C ILE A 84 -0.58 -14.55 -4.52
N SER A 85 -0.81 -14.48 -5.83
CA SER A 85 -2.16 -14.53 -6.41
C SER A 85 -2.86 -15.86 -6.12
N ILE A 86 -2.15 -16.97 -6.32
CA ILE A 86 -2.62 -18.32 -5.99
C ILE A 86 -2.93 -18.40 -4.49
N ARG A 87 -2.00 -17.95 -3.63
CA ARG A 87 -2.19 -17.95 -2.17
C ARG A 87 -3.43 -17.14 -1.77
N MET A 88 -3.66 -15.97 -2.37
CA MET A 88 -4.89 -15.19 -2.13
C MET A 88 -6.15 -15.94 -2.58
N LEU A 89 -6.12 -16.60 -3.74
CA LEU A 89 -7.26 -17.37 -4.25
C LEU A 89 -7.63 -18.55 -3.32
N PHE A 90 -6.62 -19.23 -2.78
CA PHE A 90 -6.79 -20.37 -1.87
C PHE A 90 -6.98 -19.99 -0.40
N SER A 91 -6.80 -18.73 0.00
CA SER A 91 -6.93 -18.29 1.40
C SER A 91 -8.37 -18.32 1.93
N GLY A 92 -9.34 -18.78 1.12
CA GLY A 92 -10.75 -18.85 1.48
C GLY A 92 -11.38 -17.44 1.60
N PRO A 93 -12.71 -17.33 1.49
CA PRO A 93 -13.37 -16.07 1.73
C PRO A 93 -13.10 -15.63 3.16
N ILE A 94 -12.55 -14.42 3.33
CA ILE A 94 -12.54 -13.73 4.61
C ILE A 94 -14.01 -13.52 5.02
N VAL A 95 -14.56 -14.45 5.81
CA VAL A 95 -15.84 -14.24 6.47
C VAL A 95 -15.58 -13.11 7.45
N ILE A 96 -15.92 -11.88 7.03
CA ILE A 96 -15.96 -10.72 7.91
C ILE A 96 -17.07 -11.03 8.90
N LYS A 97 -16.72 -11.73 9.98
CA LYS A 97 -17.63 -12.01 11.08
C LYS A 97 -18.09 -10.65 11.54
N ASN A 98 -19.36 -10.34 11.27
CA ASN A 98 -19.99 -9.08 11.60
C ASN A 98 -20.09 -9.01 13.13
N LYS A 99 -18.94 -8.77 13.77
CA LYS A 99 -18.90 -8.31 15.16
C LYS A 99 -19.65 -7.01 15.08
N LYS A 100 -20.84 -6.97 15.70
CA LYS A 100 -21.53 -5.72 15.99
C LYS A 100 -20.49 -4.81 16.62
N VAL A 101 -19.94 -3.89 15.82
CA VAL A 101 -19.05 -2.87 16.31
C VAL A 101 -19.99 -2.01 17.14
N VAL A 102 -20.00 -2.28 18.46
CA VAL A 102 -20.70 -1.43 19.40
C VAL A 102 -19.94 -0.12 19.32
N TYR A 103 -20.44 0.80 18.49
CA TYR A 103 -19.97 2.17 18.42
C TYR A 103 -20.21 2.76 19.81
N ARG A 104 -19.25 2.56 20.69
CA ARG A 104 -19.33 3.00 22.07
C ARG A 104 -19.11 4.50 22.03
N LYS A 105 -20.22 5.23 21.95
CA LYS A 105 -20.38 6.67 22.10
C LYS A 105 -19.29 7.48 21.39
N TRP A 106 -19.65 8.02 20.23
CA TRP A 106 -18.87 9.01 19.47
C TRP A 106 -18.01 9.89 20.41
N PRO A 107 -16.69 10.01 20.19
CA PRO A 107 -15.86 10.92 20.96
C PRO A 107 -16.47 12.32 20.83
N ARG A 108 -16.99 12.83 21.95
CA ARG A 108 -17.66 14.13 22.06
C ARG A 108 -16.65 15.27 22.31
N ASP A 109 -15.39 15.00 22.05
CA ASP A 109 -14.24 15.89 22.26
C ASP A 109 -13.64 16.44 20.96
N ILE A 110 -14.41 16.37 19.85
CA ILE A 110 -14.32 17.33 18.75
C ILE A 110 -15.23 18.53 19.02
#